data_AF-A0A9D0GCG7-F1
#
_entry.id   AF-A0A9D0GCG7-F1
#
_cell.length_a   1.000
_cell.length_b   1.000
_cell.length_c   1.000
_cell.angle_alpha   90.00
_cell.angle_beta   90.00
_cell.angle_gamma   90.00
#
_symmetry.space_group_name_H-M   'P 1'
#
loop_
_entity.id
_entity.type
_entity.pdbx_description
1 polymer ?
#
loop_
_entity_poly.entity_id
_entity_poly.type
_entity_poly.pdbx_seq_one_letter_code
_entity_poly.pdbx_strand_id
1 'polypeptide(L)'
;MRAQEAYLWALENGTPDLLGARRQPDQLSPPAKDALRAYLQAYTGLQAAFRNKLPSPHREVGIEIMAEVTRILAHHMMVSKTEVEYWTQLMVCQTAHREYQDLGKRLSQSRPGIFTRLFRHPHWRLRRFQLKRALVRRRARVQELERELAFVEPLRTHGGSSETQT
;
A
#
# COMPACT_ATOMS: atom_id res chain seq x y z
N MET A 1 2.26 14.52 10.17
CA MET A 1 1.33 14.17 11.25
C MET A 1 -0.12 14.51 10.91
N ARG A 2 -0.45 15.73 10.46
CA ARG A 2 -1.83 16.13 10.10
C ARG A 2 -2.62 15.19 9.15
N ALA A 3 -1.97 14.55 8.17
CA ALA A 3 -2.66 13.67 7.22
C ALA A 3 -3.11 12.33 7.84
N GLN A 4 -2.33 11.79 8.78
CA GLN A 4 -2.68 10.56 9.50
C GLN A 4 -3.80 10.83 10.52
N GLU A 5 -3.78 11.98 11.19
CA GLU A 5 -4.84 12.43 12.09
C GLU A 5 -6.17 12.61 11.35
N ALA A 6 -6.14 13.26 10.17
CA ALA A 6 -7.33 13.42 9.34
C ALA A 6 -7.90 12.06 8.88
N TYR A 7 -7.03 11.10 8.54
CA TYR A 7 -7.43 9.74 8.21
C TYR A 7 -8.10 9.02 9.39
N LEU A 8 -7.48 9.04 10.58
CA LEU A 8 -8.03 8.40 11.77
C LEU A 8 -9.38 8.99 12.17
N TRP A 9 -9.50 10.32 12.11
CA TRP A 9 -10.76 10.99 12.38
C TRP A 9 -11.86 10.57 11.38
N ALA A 10 -11.54 10.48 10.09
CA ALA A 10 -12.49 10.03 9.08
C ALA A 10 -12.91 8.56 9.29
N LEU A 11 -11.96 7.73 9.72
CA LEU A 11 -12.17 6.32 10.01
C LEU A 11 -13.22 6.14 11.12
N GLU A 12 -13.06 6.89 12.20
CA GLU A 12 -13.91 6.85 13.40
C GLU A 12 -15.31 7.44 13.17
N ASN A 13 -15.43 8.47 12.32
CA ASN A 13 -16.65 9.30 12.26
C ASN A 13 -17.55 9.10 11.03
N GLY A 14 -17.15 8.36 9.99
CA GLY A 14 -17.99 8.29 8.78
C GLY A 14 -17.80 7.12 7.81
N THR A 15 -16.83 6.23 8.03
CA THR A 15 -16.57 5.09 7.13
C THR A 15 -17.77 4.17 6.86
N PRO A 16 -18.58 3.74 7.86
CA PRO A 16 -19.69 2.84 7.59
C PRO A 16 -20.77 3.47 6.70
N ASP A 17 -21.00 4.78 6.83
CA ASP A 17 -22.02 5.51 6.06
C ASP A 17 -21.54 5.77 4.62
N LEU A 18 -20.24 6.03 4.44
CA LEU A 18 -19.61 6.23 3.12
C LEU A 18 -19.60 4.97 2.24
N LEU A 19 -19.51 3.79 2.85
CA LEU A 19 -19.54 2.51 2.11
C LEU A 19 -20.97 2.07 1.75
N GLY A 20 -21.99 2.57 2.47
CA GLY A 20 -23.40 2.25 2.24
C GLY A 20 -24.11 3.20 1.28
N ALA A 21 -23.70 4.46 1.21
CA ALA A 21 -24.34 5.47 0.38
C ALA A 21 -24.06 5.24 -1.11
N ARG A 22 -25.12 4.96 -1.90
CA ARG A 22 -25.04 4.77 -3.36
C ARG A 22 -24.46 6.00 -4.04
N ARG A 23 -23.16 5.99 -4.39
CA ARG A 23 -22.40 6.79 -5.40
C ARG A 23 -22.62 8.31 -5.51
N GLN A 24 -23.66 8.92 -4.94
CA GLN A 24 -24.00 10.33 -5.07
C GLN A 24 -23.60 11.09 -3.80
N PRO A 25 -22.63 12.02 -3.88
CA PRO A 25 -22.22 12.86 -2.77
C PRO A 25 -23.36 13.67 -2.15
N ASP A 26 -24.40 13.97 -2.93
CA ASP A 26 -25.54 14.77 -2.49
C ASP A 26 -26.43 14.05 -1.46
N GLN A 27 -26.44 12.71 -1.49
CA GLN A 27 -27.20 11.87 -0.57
C GLN A 27 -26.44 11.53 0.72
N LEU A 28 -25.20 12.00 0.86
CA LEU A 28 -24.41 11.77 2.06
C LEU A 28 -24.95 12.59 3.22
N SER A 29 -25.03 11.95 4.39
CA SER A 29 -25.29 12.62 5.65
C SER A 29 -24.22 13.71 5.89
N PRO A 30 -24.55 14.80 6.62
CA PRO A 30 -23.56 15.81 7.00
C PRO A 30 -22.25 15.22 7.58
N PRO A 31 -22.27 14.25 8.52
CA PRO A 31 -21.04 13.65 9.03
C PRO A 31 -20.28 12.85 7.96
N ALA A 32 -20.97 12.17 7.04
CA ALA A 32 -20.30 11.47 5.93
C ALA A 32 -19.61 12.45 4.97
N LYS A 33 -20.21 13.62 4.71
CA LYS A 33 -19.56 14.68 3.91
C LYS A 33 -18.28 15.20 4.58
N ASP A 34 -18.30 15.37 5.90
CA ASP A 34 -17.11 15.81 6.65
C ASP A 34 -16.03 14.72 6.69
N ALA A 35 -16.41 13.45 6.86
CA ALA A 35 -15.48 12.33 6.75
C ALA A 35 -14.85 12.24 5.34
N LEU A 36 -15.63 12.46 4.28
CA LEU A 36 -15.12 12.49 2.91
C LEU A 36 -14.11 13.64 2.70
N ARG A 37 -14.38 14.83 3.27
CA ARG A 37 -13.42 15.96 3.25
C ARG A 37 -12.13 15.61 4.00
N ALA A 38 -12.23 14.95 5.14
CA ALA A 38 -11.07 14.50 5.91
C ALA A 38 -10.25 13.44 5.15
N TYR A 39 -10.90 12.52 4.45
CA TYR A 39 -10.23 11.59 3.54
C TYR A 39 -9.50 12.30 2.39
N LEU A 40 -10.12 13.32 1.80
CA LEU A 40 -9.48 14.14 0.77
C LEU A 40 -8.27 14.92 1.32
N GLN A 41 -8.37 15.44 2.53
CA GLN A 41 -7.27 16.11 3.22
C GLN A 41 -6.11 15.14 3.53
N ALA A 42 -6.42 13.92 3.95
CA ALA A 42 -5.43 12.86 4.16
C ALA A 42 -4.74 12.49 2.84
N TYR A 43 -5.51 12.29 1.76
CA TYR A 43 -5.00 11.98 0.42
C TYR A 43 -4.03 13.06 -0.09
N THR A 44 -4.45 14.32 -0.10
CA THR A 44 -3.61 15.44 -0.57
C THR A 44 -2.37 15.64 0.30
N GLY A 45 -2.52 15.54 1.62
CA GLY A 45 -1.42 15.63 2.57
C GLY A 45 -0.38 14.51 2.40
N LEU A 46 -0.83 13.27 2.18
CA LEU A 46 0.07 12.14 1.91
C LEU A 46 0.71 12.25 0.54
N GLN A 47 -0.01 12.67 -0.50
CA GLN A 47 0.55 12.89 -1.83
C GLN A 47 1.70 13.90 -1.78
N ALA A 48 1.52 15.02 -1.06
CA ALA A 48 2.58 16.00 -0.83
C ALA A 48 3.77 15.40 -0.06
N ALA A 49 3.50 14.59 0.98
CA ALA A 49 4.54 13.92 1.75
C ALA A 49 5.35 12.90 0.90
N PHE A 50 4.69 12.16 0.01
CA PHE A 50 5.36 11.21 -0.90
C PHE A 50 6.27 11.91 -1.91
N ARG A 51 5.96 13.13 -2.34
CA ARG A 51 6.86 13.93 -3.18
C ARG A 51 8.16 14.27 -2.45
N ASN A 52 8.07 14.58 -1.16
CA ASN A 52 9.20 14.99 -0.32
C ASN A 52 10.06 13.84 0.26
N LYS A 53 9.91 12.59 -0.22
CA LYS A 53 10.57 11.37 0.30
C LYS A 53 10.33 11.15 1.81
N LEU A 54 9.29 10.41 2.14
CA LEU A 54 9.08 9.92 3.52
C LEU A 54 10.16 8.90 3.95
N PRO A 55 10.63 8.92 5.22
CA PRO A 55 11.41 7.83 5.79
C PRO A 55 10.67 6.49 5.68
N SER A 56 11.39 5.37 5.54
CA SER A 56 10.81 4.03 5.30
C SER A 56 9.63 3.65 6.21
N PRO A 57 9.67 3.80 7.56
CA PRO A 57 8.53 3.41 8.40
C PRO A 57 7.27 4.24 8.14
N HIS A 58 7.40 5.55 7.88
CA HIS A 58 6.26 6.41 7.56
C HIS A 58 5.75 6.20 6.14
N ARG A 59 6.63 5.80 5.23
CA ARG A 59 6.26 5.47 3.85
C ARG A 59 5.38 4.23 3.80
N GLU A 60 5.74 3.21 4.56
CA GLU A 60 4.99 1.96 4.67
C GLU A 60 3.56 2.20 5.17
N VAL A 61 3.41 2.97 6.25
CA VAL A 61 2.09 3.37 6.77
C VAL A 61 1.36 4.26 5.77
N GLY A 62 2.07 5.17 5.10
CA GLY A 62 1.48 6.04 4.08
C GLY A 62 0.91 5.27 2.88
N ILE A 63 1.57 4.18 2.45
CA ILE A 63 1.09 3.33 1.34
C ILE A 63 -0.19 2.59 1.76
N GLU A 64 -0.22 2.07 2.99
CA GLU A 64 -1.40 1.41 3.56
C GLU A 64 -2.59 2.39 3.61
N ILE A 65 -2.39 3.61 4.13
CA ILE A 65 -3.43 4.65 4.18
C ILE A 65 -3.87 5.05 2.76
N MET A 66 -2.94 5.28 1.83
CA MET A 66 -3.30 5.65 0.45
C MET A 66 -4.11 4.57 -0.26
N ALA A 67 -3.81 3.29 -0.06
CA ALA A 67 -4.57 2.19 -0.65
C ALA A 67 -6.03 2.17 -0.16
N GLU A 68 -6.26 2.49 1.12
CA GLU A 68 -7.58 2.54 1.70
C GLU A 68 -8.35 3.81 1.29
N VAL A 69 -7.72 4.97 1.43
CA VAL A 69 -8.32 6.27 1.10
C VAL A 69 -8.69 6.35 -0.36
N THR A 70 -7.82 5.91 -1.28
CA THR A 70 -8.13 5.95 -2.71
C THR A 70 -9.29 5.02 -3.07
N ARG A 71 -9.46 3.88 -2.39
CA ARG A 71 -10.63 3.01 -2.59
C ARG A 71 -11.93 3.72 -2.22
N ILE A 72 -11.94 4.44 -1.09
CA ILE A 72 -13.10 5.22 -0.62
C ILE A 72 -13.38 6.37 -1.60
N LEU A 73 -12.36 7.16 -1.95
CA LEU A 73 -12.50 8.27 -2.88
C LEU A 73 -12.95 7.82 -4.28
N ALA A 74 -12.48 6.67 -4.77
CA ALA A 74 -12.91 6.12 -6.05
C ALA A 74 -14.38 5.67 -6.03
N HIS A 75 -14.88 5.19 -4.89
CA HIS A 75 -16.30 4.87 -4.72
C HIS A 75 -17.20 6.10 -4.98
N HIS A 76 -16.69 7.29 -4.65
CA HIS A 76 -17.33 8.58 -4.88
C HIS A 76 -16.80 9.31 -6.12
N MET A 77 -16.15 8.61 -7.07
CA MET A 77 -15.65 9.15 -8.34
C MET A 77 -14.63 10.31 -8.20
N MET A 78 -13.96 10.43 -7.05
CA MET A 78 -13.00 11.50 -6.76
C MET A 78 -11.57 11.18 -7.19
N VAL A 79 -11.24 9.89 -7.36
CA VAL A 79 -9.95 9.43 -7.90
C VAL A 79 -10.18 8.32 -8.93
N SER A 80 -9.21 8.14 -9.82
CA SER A 80 -9.32 7.14 -10.89
C SER A 80 -9.19 5.71 -10.37
N LYS A 81 -9.80 4.75 -11.06
CA LYS A 81 -9.63 3.31 -10.74
C LYS A 81 -8.17 2.86 -10.88
N THR A 82 -7.45 3.41 -11.85
CA THR A 82 -6.02 3.13 -12.08
C THR A 82 -5.17 3.54 -10.88
N GLU A 83 -5.50 4.67 -10.24
CA GLU A 83 -4.81 5.11 -9.04
C GLU A 83 -5.07 4.18 -7.84
N VAL A 84 -6.30 3.70 -7.68
CA VAL A 84 -6.60 2.66 -6.67
C VAL A 84 -5.77 1.39 -6.93
N GLU A 85 -5.70 0.94 -8.18
CA GLU A 85 -4.91 -0.23 -8.55
C GLU A 85 -3.43 -0.03 -8.20
N TYR A 86 -2.87 1.15 -8.50
CA TYR A 86 -1.49 1.49 -8.18
C TYR A 86 -1.19 1.39 -6.69
N TRP A 87 -1.97 2.06 -5.84
CA TRP A 87 -1.74 2.03 -4.39
C TRP A 87 -1.98 0.65 -3.79
N THR A 88 -2.98 -0.07 -4.29
CA THR A 88 -3.26 -1.46 -3.87
C THR A 88 -2.08 -2.38 -4.22
N GLN A 89 -1.52 -2.26 -5.44
CA GLN A 89 -0.37 -3.08 -5.84
C GLN A 89 0.89 -2.74 -5.05
N LEU A 90 1.12 -1.47 -4.72
CA LEU A 90 2.20 -1.06 -3.82
C LEU A 90 2.07 -1.70 -2.44
N MET A 91 0.88 -1.63 -1.83
CA MET A 91 0.61 -2.26 -0.54
C MET A 91 0.85 -3.77 -0.58
N VAL A 92 0.38 -4.46 -1.63
CA VAL A 92 0.61 -5.89 -1.78
C VAL A 92 2.10 -6.22 -1.97
N CYS A 93 2.85 -5.38 -2.71
CA CYS A 93 4.29 -5.55 -2.86
C CYS A 93 5.02 -5.41 -1.52
N GLN A 94 4.63 -4.44 -0.71
CA GLN A 94 5.17 -4.22 0.63
C GLN A 94 4.89 -5.42 1.54
N THR A 95 3.64 -5.90 1.61
CA THR A 95 3.28 -7.09 2.41
C THR A 95 4.05 -8.32 1.96
N ALA A 96 4.12 -8.58 0.65
CA ALA A 96 4.88 -9.71 0.12
C ALA A 96 6.40 -9.58 0.37
N HIS A 97 6.94 -8.37 0.44
CA HIS A 97 8.34 -8.13 0.78
C HIS A 97 8.61 -8.45 2.26
N ARG A 98 7.74 -7.99 3.17
CA ARG A 98 7.81 -8.33 4.61
C ARG A 98 7.74 -9.85 4.82
N GLU A 99 6.77 -10.51 4.19
CA GLU A 99 6.65 -11.98 4.24
C GLU A 99 7.91 -12.69 3.74
N TYR A 100 8.50 -12.22 2.63
CA TYR A 100 9.74 -12.78 2.10
C TYR A 100 10.91 -12.63 3.09
N GLN A 101 11.05 -11.47 3.73
CA GLN A 101 12.09 -11.24 4.74
C GLN A 101 11.89 -12.12 5.98
N ASP A 102 10.66 -12.25 6.47
CA ASP A 102 10.34 -13.07 7.63
C ASP A 102 10.59 -14.56 7.37
N LEU A 103 10.26 -15.04 6.17
CA LEU A 103 10.62 -16.39 5.73
C LEU A 103 12.13 -16.60 5.68
N GLY A 104 12.89 -15.58 5.26
CA GLY A 104 14.35 -15.58 5.30
C GLY A 104 14.90 -15.79 6.72
N LYS A 105 14.40 -15.00 7.68
CA LYS A 105 14.81 -15.07 9.09
C LYS A 105 14.45 -16.42 9.73
N ARG A 106 13.24 -16.94 9.45
CA ARG A 106 12.79 -18.26 9.95
C ARG A 106 13.65 -19.40 9.41
N LEU A 107 14.09 -19.30 8.16
CA LEU A 107 14.97 -20.30 7.54
C LEU A 107 16.41 -20.23 8.05
N SER A 108 16.90 -19.06 8.47
CA SER A 108 18.26 -18.89 9.00
C SER A 108 18.38 -19.23 10.48
N GLN A 109 17.31 -19.10 11.27
CA GLN A 109 17.29 -19.37 12.72
C GLN A 109 17.08 -20.85 13.09
N SER A 110 16.78 -21.72 12.12
CA SER A 110 16.42 -23.11 12.41
C SER A 110 17.67 -23.93 12.79
N ARG A 111 17.80 -24.33 14.07
CA ARG A 111 18.58 -25.51 14.50
C ARG A 111 17.72 -26.76 14.26
N PRO A 112 17.90 -27.53 13.18
CA PRO A 112 16.94 -28.57 12.83
C PRO A 112 17.48 -29.95 13.23
N GLY A 113 16.62 -30.75 13.88
CA GLY A 113 16.76 -32.20 13.85
C GLY A 113 16.59 -32.73 12.41
N ILE A 114 17.13 -33.92 12.14
CA ILE A 114 17.26 -34.50 10.78
C ILE A 114 15.91 -34.51 10.01
N PHE A 115 14.82 -34.88 10.67
CA PHE A 115 13.48 -34.94 10.06
C PHE A 115 12.89 -33.57 9.70
N THR A 116 13.15 -32.52 10.50
CA THR A 116 12.76 -31.15 10.14
C THR A 116 13.54 -30.60 8.95
N ARG A 117 14.75 -31.13 8.68
CA ARG A 117 15.58 -30.70 7.57
C ARG A 117 15.08 -31.22 6.22
N LEU A 118 14.57 -32.46 6.17
CA LEU A 118 14.16 -33.13 4.93
C LEU A 118 12.84 -32.58 4.36
N PHE A 119 11.82 -32.39 5.19
CA PHE A 119 10.48 -32.03 4.69
C PHE A 119 10.20 -30.51 4.73
N ARG A 120 10.79 -29.78 5.68
CA ARG A 120 10.49 -28.35 5.90
C ARG A 120 11.29 -27.45 4.94
N HIS A 121 12.57 -27.73 4.70
CA HIS A 121 13.40 -26.90 3.83
C HIS A 121 12.93 -26.78 2.37
N PRO A 122 12.58 -27.86 1.65
CA PRO A 122 12.21 -27.76 0.24
C PRO A 122 10.89 -27.00 0.05
N HIS A 123 9.87 -27.25 0.87
CA HIS A 123 8.60 -26.52 0.82
C HIS A 123 8.77 -25.01 1.06
N TRP A 124 9.53 -24.62 2.10
CA TRP A 124 9.76 -23.19 2.38
C TRP A 124 10.69 -22.52 1.37
N ARG A 125 11.66 -23.24 0.79
CA ARG A 125 12.47 -22.75 -0.33
C ARG A 125 11.62 -22.52 -1.59
N LEU A 126 10.71 -23.45 -1.90
CA LEU A 126 9.78 -23.31 -3.02
C LEU A 126 8.85 -22.12 -2.81
N ARG A 127 8.24 -22.00 -1.62
CA ARG A 127 7.39 -20.86 -1.26
C ARG A 127 8.15 -19.53 -1.36
N ARG A 128 9.40 -19.47 -0.88
CA ARG A 128 10.28 -18.30 -1.01
C ARG A 128 10.55 -17.95 -2.48
N PHE A 129 10.80 -18.95 -3.33
CA PHE A 129 11.01 -18.73 -4.76
C PHE A 129 9.72 -18.23 -5.46
N GLN A 130 8.57 -18.82 -5.14
CA GLN A 130 7.26 -18.38 -5.64
C GLN A 130 6.97 -16.94 -5.24
N LEU A 131 7.20 -16.57 -3.98
CA LEU A 131 7.07 -15.19 -3.49
C LEU A 131 8.01 -14.23 -4.22
N LYS A 132 9.28 -14.60 -4.41
CA LYS A 132 10.24 -13.79 -5.18
C LYS A 132 9.74 -13.55 -6.61
N ARG A 133 9.26 -14.59 -7.29
CA ARG A 133 8.75 -14.49 -8.66
C ARG A 133 7.46 -13.67 -8.74
N ALA A 134 6.58 -13.80 -7.74
CA ALA A 134 5.39 -12.97 -7.62
C ALA A 134 5.74 -11.49 -7.40
N LEU A 135 6.72 -11.19 -6.54
CA LEU A 135 7.22 -9.83 -6.31
C LEU A 135 7.75 -9.18 -7.58
N VAL A 136 8.54 -9.91 -8.39
CA VAL A 136 9.06 -9.38 -9.67
C VAL A 136 7.91 -9.00 -10.62
N ARG A 137 6.92 -9.89 -10.78
CA ARG A 137 5.76 -9.62 -11.64
C ARG A 137 4.93 -8.44 -11.15
N ARG A 138 4.69 -8.36 -9.84
CA ARG A 138 3.92 -7.25 -9.25
C ARG A 138 4.66 -5.92 -9.36
N ARG A 139 5.99 -5.90 -9.20
CA ARG A 139 6.80 -4.70 -9.44
C ARG A 139 6.72 -4.23 -10.89
N ALA A 140 6.77 -5.16 -11.85
CA ALA A 140 6.58 -4.80 -13.26
C ALA A 140 5.19 -4.19 -13.51
N ARG A 141 4.14 -4.71 -12.87
CA ARG A 141 2.79 -4.12 -12.94
C ARG A 141 2.72 -2.73 -12.31
N VAL A 142 3.39 -2.50 -11.18
CA VAL A 142 3.50 -1.16 -10.58
C VAL A 142 4.19 -0.19 -11.53
N GLN A 143 5.29 -0.59 -12.18
CA GLN A 143 5.98 0.24 -13.18
C GLN A 143 5.14 0.52 -14.43
N GLU A 144 4.26 -0.40 -14.81
CA GLU A 144 3.30 -0.18 -15.89
C GLU A 144 2.25 0.87 -15.48
N LEU A 145 1.67 0.73 -14.27
CA LEU A 145 0.71 1.69 -13.73
C LEU A 145 1.33 3.08 -13.52
N GLU A 146 2.60 3.16 -13.13
CA GLU A 146 3.34 4.43 -13.04
C GLU A 146 3.47 5.12 -14.41
N ARG A 147 3.68 4.34 -15.47
CA ARG A 147 3.74 4.86 -16.85
C ARG A 147 2.37 5.31 -17.33
N GLU A 148 1.31 4.53 -17.05
CA GLU A 148 -0.06 4.87 -17.40
C GLU A 148 -0.58 6.12 -16.68
N LEU A 149 -0.24 6.27 -15.39
CA LEU A 149 -0.63 7.44 -14.60
C LEU A 149 0.13 8.71 -14.98
N ALA A 150 1.22 8.59 -15.75
CA ALA A 150 2.03 9.70 -16.26
C ALA A 150 2.19 10.83 -15.22
N PHE A 151 2.53 10.46 -13.98
CA PHE A 151 2.60 11.42 -12.87
C PHE A 151 3.50 12.59 -13.31
N VAL A 152 2.93 13.80 -13.37
CA VAL A 152 3.63 15.05 -13.72
C VAL A 152 4.88 15.25 -12.86
N GLU A 153 4.89 14.64 -11.65
CA GLU A 153 6.04 14.51 -10.79
C GLU A 153 6.06 13.12 -10.13
N PRO A 154 7.15 12.34 -10.25
CA PRO A 154 7.17 10.95 -9.78
C PRO A 154 7.04 10.90 -8.25
N LEU A 155 5.97 10.26 -7.76
CA LEU A 155 5.81 9.98 -6.34
C LEU A 155 6.94 9.04 -5.91
N ARG A 156 7.73 9.46 -4.91
CA ARG A 156 8.90 8.71 -4.47
C ARG A 156 8.49 7.62 -3.48
N THR A 157 7.72 6.66 -3.97
CA THR A 157 7.14 5.53 -3.22
C THR A 157 8.12 4.38 -3.02
N HIS A 158 9.15 4.27 -3.86
CA HIS A 158 10.21 3.27 -3.70
C HIS A 158 11.30 3.81 -2.75
N GLY A 159 11.61 3.06 -1.69
CA GLY A 159 12.77 3.32 -0.85
C GLY A 159 14.00 3.42 -1.73
N GLY A 160 14.82 4.47 -1.56
CA GLY A 160 15.99 4.71 -2.39
C GLY A 160 16.95 3.52 -2.33
N SER A 161 16.91 2.69 -3.36
CA SER A 161 18.00 1.80 -3.74
C SER A 161 18.70 2.44 -4.93
N SER A 162 19.28 3.61 -4.69
CA SER A 162 20.27 4.25 -5.59
C SER A 162 21.67 4.01 -5.05
N GLU A 163 21.90 2.89 -4.36
CA GLU A 163 23.23 2.46 -3.94
C GLU A 163 23.46 1.04 -4.47
N THR A 164 24.58 0.87 -5.16
CA THR A 164 25.11 -0.32 -5.88
C THR A 164 24.81 -0.44 -7.37
N GLN A 165 25.27 0.57 -8.13
CA GLN A 165 26.02 0.33 -9.36
C GLN A 165 27.29 1.18 -9.32
N THR A 166 28.37 0.60 -8.79
CA THR A 166 29.78 0.75 -9.20
C THR A 166 30.57 -0.26 -8.38
#